data_AF-A0A5J4UE39-F1
#
_entry.id   AF-A0A5J4UE39-F1
#
_cell.length_a   1.000
_cell.length_b   1.000
_cell.length_c   1.000
_cell.angle_alpha   90.00
_cell.angle_beta   90.00
_cell.angle_gamma   90.00
#
_symmetry.space_group_name_H-M   'P 1'
#
loop_
_entity.id
_entity.type
_entity.pdbx_description
1 polymer ?
#
loop_
_entity_poly.entity_id
_entity_poly.type
_entity_poly.pdbx_seq_one_letter_code
_entity_poly.pdbx_strand_id
1 'polypeptide(L)'
;MLNITQIDQRIIICTNLLKGKRGRVEVTLKRVENRAVCPIAWFEAWNEKRKIKTTDRDLLWRNSENKRSLTPEECSKEVHVVTSNAGIDKKHTVTTIRKVAISAMQNRNKTKIEIDRWSRHSEAADTVRENYDVNNNDSIRKALSECVSTREESNASE
;
A
#
# COMPACT_ATOMS: atom_id res chain seq x y z
N MET A 1 -9.33 -16.20 2.11
CA MET A 1 -9.66 -15.65 3.43
C MET A 1 -8.60 -14.62 3.77
N LEU A 2 -9.02 -13.48 4.30
CA LEU A 2 -8.14 -12.37 4.64
C LEU A 2 -8.02 -12.31 6.16
N ASN A 3 -6.83 -12.53 6.72
CA ASN A 3 -6.64 -12.50 8.18
C ASN A 3 -5.78 -11.29 8.55
N ILE A 4 -6.23 -10.50 9.54
CA ILE A 4 -5.53 -9.31 10.01
C ILE A 4 -5.12 -9.50 11.46
N THR A 5 -3.83 -9.53 11.74
CA THR A 5 -3.30 -9.59 13.11
C THR A 5 -2.58 -8.30 13.44
N GLN A 6 -2.91 -7.70 14.59
CA GLN A 6 -2.20 -6.54 15.13
C GLN A 6 -1.32 -7.02 16.27
N ILE A 7 -0.02 -6.85 16.13
CA ILE A 7 1.01 -7.23 17.11
C ILE A 7 1.99 -6.05 17.12
N ASP A 8 2.43 -5.54 18.27
CA ASP A 8 3.55 -4.59 18.42
C ASP A 8 3.78 -3.60 17.25
N GLN A 9 2.96 -2.54 17.17
CA GLN A 9 3.06 -1.45 16.18
C GLN A 9 3.00 -1.86 14.70
N ARG A 10 2.68 -3.12 14.39
CA ARG A 10 2.53 -3.65 13.03
C ARG A 10 1.16 -4.25 12.80
N ILE A 11 0.70 -4.18 11.55
CA ILE A 11 -0.51 -4.83 11.06
C ILE A 11 -0.10 -5.82 9.98
N ILE A 12 -0.45 -7.09 10.15
CA ILE A 12 -0.18 -8.13 9.17
C ILE A 12 -1.47 -8.42 8.43
N ILE A 13 -1.47 -8.23 7.11
CA ILE A 13 -2.59 -8.51 6.21
C ILE A 13 -2.27 -9.78 5.43
N CYS A 14 -3.02 -10.84 5.66
CA CYS A 14 -2.90 -12.08 4.89
C CYS A 14 -3.87 -12.06 3.73
N THR A 15 -3.42 -12.11 2.48
CA THR A 15 -4.31 -12.12 1.30
C THR A 15 -3.88 -13.17 0.28
N ASN A 16 -4.78 -13.55 -0.62
CA ASN A 16 -4.45 -14.45 -1.73
C ASN A 16 -4.14 -13.63 -2.99
N LEU A 17 -3.13 -14.05 -3.74
CA LEU A 17 -2.84 -13.48 -5.05
C LEU A 17 -3.85 -13.98 -6.08
N LEU A 18 -4.46 -13.04 -6.80
CA LEU A 18 -5.40 -13.33 -7.90
C LEU A 18 -4.71 -13.46 -9.26
N LYS A 19 -3.46 -12.95 -9.39
CA LYS A 19 -2.68 -12.90 -10.62
C LYS A 19 -1.22 -13.28 -10.35
N GLY A 20 -0.55 -13.89 -11.33
CA GLY A 20 0.82 -14.42 -11.19
C GLY A 20 0.84 -15.78 -10.49
N LYS A 21 1.98 -16.15 -9.91
CA LYS A 21 2.07 -17.38 -9.12
C LYS A 21 1.15 -17.28 -7.90
N ARG A 22 0.11 -18.13 -7.87
CA ARG A 22 -0.96 -18.11 -6.87
C ARG A 22 -0.46 -18.60 -5.52
N GLY A 23 -0.97 -17.98 -4.45
CA GLY A 23 -0.64 -18.36 -3.07
C GLY A 23 -1.13 -17.34 -2.05
N ARG A 24 -1.09 -17.73 -0.78
CA ARG A 24 -1.27 -16.81 0.34
C ARG A 24 -0.02 -15.96 0.49
N VAL A 25 -0.19 -14.66 0.63
CA VAL A 25 0.87 -13.71 0.91
C VAL A 25 0.54 -12.92 2.17
N GLU A 26 1.58 -12.59 2.92
CA GLU A 26 1.47 -11.71 4.07
C GLU A 26 2.04 -10.34 3.70
N VAL A 27 1.31 -9.28 4.01
CA VAL A 27 1.75 -7.90 3.85
C VAL A 27 1.82 -7.28 5.23
N THR A 28 3.02 -6.91 5.65
CA THR A 28 3.22 -6.24 6.95
C THR A 28 3.20 -4.74 6.74
N LEU A 29 2.28 -4.04 7.38
CA LEU A 29 2.29 -2.59 7.55
C LEU A 29 2.98 -2.25 8.87
N LYS A 30 3.83 -1.23 8.85
CA LYS A 30 4.50 -0.70 10.04
C LYS A 30 4.34 0.81 10.09
N ARG A 31 4.45 1.37 11.29
CA ARG A 31 4.45 2.81 11.52
C ARG A 31 5.69 3.44 10.86
N VAL A 32 5.51 4.62 10.28
CA VAL A 32 6.59 5.52 9.84
C VAL A 32 6.43 6.84 10.58
N GLU A 33 7.51 7.60 10.70
CA GLU A 33 7.56 8.86 11.48
C GLU A 33 6.61 9.92 10.91
N ASN A 34 6.60 10.10 9.59
CA ASN A 34 5.69 11.04 8.94
C ASN A 34 4.24 10.51 9.00
N ARG A 35 3.44 11.12 9.87
CA ARG A 35 2.04 10.76 10.12
C ARG A 35 1.17 10.90 8.87
N ALA A 36 1.43 11.89 8.00
CA ALA A 36 0.63 12.15 6.80
C ALA A 36 0.68 10.99 5.80
N VAL A 37 1.70 10.14 5.87
CA VAL A 37 1.90 9.00 4.98
C VAL A 37 2.00 7.67 5.74
N CYS A 38 1.64 7.67 7.03
CA CYS A 38 1.79 6.51 7.89
C CYS A 38 0.74 5.43 7.60
N PRO A 39 1.12 4.23 7.13
CA PRO A 39 0.16 3.20 6.75
C PRO A 39 -0.72 2.75 7.92
N ILE A 40 -0.16 2.67 9.13
CA ILE A 40 -0.90 2.31 10.34
C ILE A 40 -1.92 3.38 10.69
N ALA A 41 -1.53 4.66 10.67
CA ALA A 41 -2.43 5.77 10.99
C ALA A 41 -3.61 5.84 10.00
N TRP A 42 -3.33 5.68 8.70
CA TRP A 42 -4.37 5.61 7.68
C TRP A 42 -5.29 4.40 7.84
N PHE A 43 -4.74 3.24 8.16
CA PHE A 43 -5.51 2.03 8.38
C PHE A 43 -6.42 2.12 9.61
N GLU A 44 -5.91 2.69 10.72
CA GLU A 44 -6.67 2.95 11.94
C GLU A 44 -7.82 3.93 11.68
N ALA A 45 -7.53 5.08 11.06
CA ALA A 45 -8.53 6.09 10.72
C ALA A 45 -9.60 5.55 9.78
N TRP A 46 -9.21 4.72 8.81
CA TRP A 46 -10.14 4.06 7.91
C TRP A 46 -11.05 3.05 8.62
N ASN A 47 -10.51 2.25 9.55
CA ASN A 47 -11.32 1.32 10.34
C ASN A 47 -12.30 2.03 11.28
N GLU A 48 -11.89 3.13 11.90
CA GLU A 48 -12.76 3.95 12.75
C GLU A 48 -13.96 4.48 11.95
N LYS A 49 -13.71 5.04 10.76
CA LYS A 49 -14.77 5.53 9.87
C LYS A 49 -15.75 4.44 9.45
N ARG A 50 -15.30 3.20 9.25
CA ARG A 50 -16.18 2.09 8.83
C ARG A 50 -17.03 1.51 9.97
N LYS A 51 -16.75 1.83 11.25
CA LYS A 51 -17.46 1.29 12.43
C LYS A 51 -17.58 -0.25 12.43
N ILE A 52 -16.57 -0.94 11.92
CA ILE A 52 -16.60 -2.40 11.73
C ILE A 52 -16.24 -3.11 13.05
N LYS A 53 -17.02 -4.13 13.42
CA LYS A 53 -16.73 -4.98 14.58
C LYS A 53 -15.48 -5.84 14.31
N THR A 54 -14.73 -6.17 15.35
CA THR A 54 -13.47 -6.95 15.28
C THR A 54 -13.55 -8.29 14.54
N THR A 55 -14.75 -8.85 14.38
CA THR A 55 -15.04 -10.11 13.67
C THR A 55 -15.03 -10.00 12.14
N ASP A 56 -15.00 -8.78 11.60
CA ASP A 56 -15.10 -8.48 10.15
C ASP A 56 -13.72 -8.15 9.53
N ARG A 57 -12.63 -8.60 10.15
CA ARG A 57 -11.25 -8.39 9.64
C ARG A 57 -11.03 -8.97 8.24
N ASP A 58 -11.84 -9.93 7.84
CA ASP A 58 -11.87 -10.53 6.50
C ASP A 58 -12.43 -9.59 5.41
N LEU A 59 -12.85 -8.37 5.77
CA LEU A 59 -13.62 -7.46 4.93
C LEU A 59 -12.88 -6.20 4.47
N LEU A 60 -11.54 -6.24 4.27
CA LEU A 60 -10.80 -5.05 3.79
C LEU A 60 -11.42 -4.46 2.49
N TRP A 61 -11.96 -5.32 1.64
CA TRP A 61 -12.40 -4.93 0.29
C TRP A 61 -13.92 -4.81 0.16
N ARG A 62 -14.67 -4.66 1.25
CA ARG A 62 -16.13 -4.55 1.18
C ARG A 62 -16.60 -3.10 1.17
N ASN A 63 -17.53 -2.81 0.27
CA ASN A 63 -18.28 -1.56 0.30
C ASN A 63 -19.18 -1.56 1.55
N SER A 64 -19.17 -0.46 2.30
CA SER A 64 -19.91 -0.27 3.54
C SER A 64 -21.43 -0.35 3.38
N GLU A 65 -21.96 -0.05 2.19
CA GLU A 65 -23.40 -0.01 1.90
C GLU A 65 -23.99 -1.39 1.66
N ASN A 66 -23.34 -2.20 0.82
CA ASN A 66 -23.87 -3.49 0.36
C ASN A 66 -23.17 -4.70 0.97
N LYS A 67 -22.16 -4.48 1.83
CA LYS A 67 -21.36 -5.52 2.49
C LYS A 67 -20.88 -6.60 1.51
N ARG A 68 -20.63 -6.28 0.23
CA ARG A 68 -20.05 -7.22 -0.75
C ARG A 68 -18.61 -6.84 -1.05
N SER A 69 -17.80 -7.83 -1.39
CA SER A 69 -16.42 -7.58 -1.83
C SER A 69 -16.45 -6.87 -3.19
N LEU A 70 -15.66 -5.81 -3.32
CA LEU A 70 -15.47 -5.09 -4.57
C LEU A 70 -14.70 -5.96 -5.56
N THR A 71 -15.08 -5.90 -6.83
CA THR A 71 -14.27 -6.48 -7.92
C THR A 71 -13.01 -5.64 -8.15
N PRO A 72 -11.97 -6.16 -8.83
CA PRO A 72 -10.78 -5.36 -9.18
C PRO A 72 -11.12 -4.07 -9.93
N GLU A 73 -12.11 -4.09 -10.81
CA GLU A 73 -12.58 -2.94 -11.59
C GLU A 73 -13.23 -1.90 -10.69
N GLU A 74 -14.03 -2.34 -9.72
CA GLU A 74 -14.67 -1.46 -8.74
C GLU A 74 -13.63 -0.81 -7.81
N CYS A 75 -12.69 -1.60 -7.28
CA CYS A 75 -11.55 -1.07 -6.54
C CYS A 75 -10.77 -0.02 -7.35
N SER A 76 -10.56 -0.26 -8.65
CA SER A 76 -9.89 0.70 -9.53
C SER A 76 -10.68 2.01 -9.66
N LYS A 77 -12.01 1.93 -9.81
CA LYS A 77 -12.89 3.11 -9.85
C LYS A 77 -12.82 3.93 -8.58
N GLU A 78 -12.85 3.28 -7.41
CA GLU A 78 -12.74 3.96 -6.11
C GLU A 78 -11.40 4.70 -5.98
N VAL A 79 -10.30 4.08 -6.41
CA VAL A 79 -8.98 4.76 -6.41
C VAL A 79 -8.99 5.97 -7.35
N HIS A 80 -9.64 5.88 -8.51
CA HIS A 80 -9.79 7.01 -9.42
C HIS A 80 -10.62 8.16 -8.84
N VAL A 81 -11.63 7.87 -8.02
CA VAL A 81 -12.39 8.91 -7.30
C VAL A 81 -11.47 9.63 -6.32
N VAL A 82 -10.68 8.88 -5.53
CA VAL A 82 -9.73 9.46 -4.57
C VAL A 82 -8.68 10.32 -5.27
N THR A 83 -8.08 9.85 -6.38
CA THR A 83 -7.06 10.61 -7.10
C THR A 83 -7.66 11.86 -7.74
N SER A 84 -8.87 11.78 -8.32
CA SER A 84 -9.57 12.94 -8.87
C SER A 84 -9.89 13.99 -7.81
N ASN A 85 -10.32 13.57 -6.61
CA ASN A 85 -10.60 14.47 -5.50
C ASN A 85 -9.33 15.15 -4.95
N ALA A 86 -8.16 14.51 -5.11
CA ALA A 86 -6.86 15.09 -4.81
C ALA A 86 -6.32 16.02 -5.93
N GLY A 87 -7.12 16.31 -6.96
CA GLY A 87 -6.71 17.14 -8.09
C GLY A 87 -5.73 16.46 -9.06
N ILE A 88 -5.52 15.15 -8.95
CA ILE A 88 -4.65 14.39 -9.86
C ILE A 88 -5.42 14.10 -11.15
N ASP A 89 -4.82 14.44 -12.29
CA ASP A 89 -5.39 14.19 -13.62
C ASP A 89 -5.78 12.70 -13.80
N LYS A 90 -6.98 12.48 -14.32
CA LYS A 90 -7.58 11.15 -14.54
C LYS A 90 -6.73 10.22 -15.42
N LYS A 91 -5.83 10.78 -16.25
CA LYS A 91 -4.86 10.00 -17.04
C LYS A 91 -3.86 9.23 -16.17
N HIS A 92 -3.67 9.65 -14.92
CA HIS A 92 -2.80 8.96 -13.97
C HIS A 92 -3.58 7.83 -13.29
N THR A 93 -3.21 6.60 -13.64
CA THR A 93 -3.80 5.38 -13.06
C THR A 93 -2.99 4.90 -11.86
N VAL A 94 -3.48 3.88 -11.16
CA VAL A 94 -2.73 3.15 -10.11
C VAL A 94 -1.37 2.67 -10.63
N THR A 95 -1.31 2.24 -11.90
CA THR A 95 -0.07 1.84 -12.55
C THR A 95 0.90 3.01 -12.68
N THR A 96 0.42 4.20 -13.04
CA THR A 96 1.25 5.41 -13.12
C THR A 96 1.80 5.81 -11.74
N ILE A 97 0.96 5.79 -10.71
CA ILE A 97 1.37 6.07 -9.33
C ILE A 97 2.48 5.10 -8.89
N ARG A 98 2.28 3.80 -9.15
CA ARG A 98 3.29 2.77 -8.83
C ARG A 98 4.59 2.98 -9.60
N LYS A 99 4.52 3.29 -10.90
CA LYS A 99 5.70 3.59 -11.73
C LYS A 99 6.51 4.75 -11.16
N VAL A 100 5.84 5.87 -10.85
CA VAL A 100 6.51 7.05 -10.26
C VAL A 100 7.14 6.72 -8.91
N ALA A 101 6.46 5.95 -8.07
CA ALA A 101 7.01 5.55 -6.77
C ALA A 101 8.24 4.62 -6.91
N ILE A 102 8.23 3.69 -7.89
CA ILE A 102 9.40 2.87 -8.23
C ILE A 102 10.56 3.76 -8.68
N SER A 103 10.34 4.69 -9.61
CA SER A 103 11.37 5.61 -10.09
C SER A 103 11.92 6.50 -8.97
N ALA A 104 11.08 6.97 -8.05
CA ALA A 104 11.53 7.72 -6.88
C ALA A 104 12.48 6.90 -5.98
N MET A 105 12.21 5.59 -5.82
CA MET A 105 13.09 4.70 -5.05
C MET A 105 14.39 4.38 -5.78
N GLN A 106 14.36 4.25 -7.11
CA GLN A 106 15.56 4.13 -7.94
C GLN A 106 16.46 5.36 -7.78
N ASN A 107 15.89 6.57 -7.84
CA ASN A 107 16.63 7.84 -7.64
C ASN A 107 17.22 7.98 -6.24
N ARG A 108 16.70 7.23 -5.26
CA ARG A 108 17.23 7.14 -3.88
C ARG A 108 18.15 5.95 -3.67
N ASN A 109 18.69 5.38 -4.75
CA ASN A 109 19.65 4.27 -4.73
C ASN A 109 19.15 3.02 -3.98
N LYS A 110 17.83 2.78 -3.92
CA LYS A 110 17.28 1.54 -3.36
C LYS A 110 17.62 0.37 -4.27
N THR A 111 17.95 -0.76 -3.68
CA THR A 111 18.36 -1.93 -4.45
C THR A 111 17.19 -2.47 -5.28
N LYS A 112 17.49 -3.09 -6.42
CA LYS A 112 16.46 -3.73 -7.25
C LYS A 112 15.67 -4.77 -6.46
N ILE A 113 16.33 -5.54 -5.60
CA ILE A 113 15.69 -6.55 -4.74
C ILE A 113 14.69 -5.91 -3.77
N GLU A 114 15.06 -4.81 -3.09
CA GLU A 114 14.12 -4.09 -2.21
C GLU A 114 12.93 -3.55 -3.00
N ILE A 115 13.17 -2.94 -4.17
CA ILE A 115 12.13 -2.34 -5.01
C ILE A 115 11.18 -3.41 -5.55
N ASP A 116 11.70 -4.52 -6.06
CA ASP A 116 10.89 -5.63 -6.58
C ASP A 116 10.06 -6.24 -5.45
N ARG A 117 10.67 -6.50 -4.27
CA ARG A 117 9.96 -7.01 -3.09
C ARG A 117 8.82 -6.09 -2.63
N TRP A 118 9.07 -4.79 -2.57
CA TRP A 118 8.09 -3.81 -2.11
C TRP A 118 6.98 -3.58 -3.14
N SER A 119 7.35 -3.42 -4.42
CA SER A 119 6.41 -3.05 -5.49
C SER A 119 5.58 -4.22 -6.02
N ARG A 120 6.10 -5.45 -5.91
CA ARG A 120 5.49 -6.68 -6.44
C ARG A 120 5.06 -6.54 -7.91
N HIS A 121 5.86 -5.82 -8.70
CA HIS A 121 5.51 -5.37 -10.05
C HIS A 121 6.03 -6.27 -11.19
N SER A 122 6.91 -7.22 -10.91
CA SER A 122 7.64 -7.98 -11.95
C SER A 122 7.69 -9.48 -11.63
N GLU A 123 8.02 -10.31 -12.63
CA GLU A 123 8.33 -11.73 -12.39
C GLU A 123 9.55 -11.89 -11.47
N ALA A 124 10.52 -10.97 -11.56
CA ALA A 124 11.63 -10.91 -10.61
C ALA A 124 11.13 -10.69 -9.17
N ALA A 125 10.06 -9.92 -8.97
CA ALA A 125 9.42 -9.77 -7.67
C ALA A 125 8.75 -11.07 -7.18
N ASP A 126 8.22 -11.91 -8.08
CA ASP A 126 7.73 -13.24 -7.71
C ASP A 126 8.87 -14.15 -7.24
N THR A 127 10.02 -14.13 -7.91
CA THR A 127 11.22 -14.89 -7.47
C THR A 127 11.77 -14.37 -6.15
N VAL A 128 11.91 -13.05 -6.00
CA VAL A 128 12.34 -12.43 -4.75
C VAL A 128 11.39 -12.79 -3.62
N ARG A 129 10.09 -12.89 -3.90
CA ARG A 129 9.13 -13.32 -2.91
C ARG A 129 9.36 -14.76 -2.46
N GLU A 130 9.45 -15.69 -3.40
CA GLU A 130 9.57 -17.13 -3.06
C GLU A 130 10.85 -17.45 -2.29
N ASN A 131 11.95 -16.78 -2.64
CA ASN A 131 13.28 -17.11 -2.12
C ASN A 131 13.74 -16.18 -0.99
N TYR A 132 13.18 -14.97 -0.88
CA TYR A 132 13.69 -13.91 0.00
C TYR A 132 12.57 -13.04 0.65
N ASP A 133 11.29 -13.45 0.64
CA ASP A 133 10.19 -12.67 1.28
C ASP A 133 10.26 -12.74 2.80
N VAL A 134 11.04 -11.83 3.37
CA VAL A 134 11.04 -11.55 4.82
C VAL A 134 10.03 -10.48 5.24
N ASN A 135 9.14 -10.05 4.34
CA ASN A 135 8.13 -8.99 4.55
C ASN A 135 8.69 -7.67 5.12
N ASN A 136 10.00 -7.43 4.95
CA ASN A 136 10.70 -6.26 5.45
C ASN A 136 10.77 -5.20 4.35
N ASN A 137 9.93 -4.18 4.44
CA ASN A 137 9.90 -3.07 3.48
C ASN A 137 10.17 -1.71 4.16
N ASP A 138 10.78 -1.74 5.34
CA ASP A 138 10.89 -0.56 6.20
C ASP A 138 11.82 0.50 5.59
N SER A 139 12.95 0.07 5.04
CA SER A 139 13.93 0.92 4.32
C SER A 139 13.26 1.73 3.19
N ILE A 140 12.44 1.09 2.37
CA ILE A 140 11.72 1.76 1.27
C ILE A 140 10.58 2.64 1.81
N ARG A 141 9.81 2.17 2.79
CA ARG A 141 8.72 2.96 3.36
C ARG A 141 9.22 4.24 4.03
N LYS A 142 10.35 4.15 4.74
CA LYS A 142 11.02 5.32 5.30
C LYS A 142 11.44 6.30 4.21
N ALA A 143 12.12 5.81 3.17
CA ALA A 143 12.54 6.67 2.05
C ALA A 143 11.35 7.31 1.30
N LEU A 144 10.24 6.60 1.11
CA LEU A 144 9.01 7.17 0.55
C LEU A 144 8.43 8.25 1.45
N SER A 145 8.46 8.05 2.77
CA SER A 145 7.92 9.02 3.71
C SER A 145 8.69 10.34 3.72
N GLU A 146 10.00 10.26 3.50
CA GLU A 146 10.89 11.42 3.36
C GLU A 146 10.71 12.15 2.02
N CYS A 147 10.31 11.46 0.94
CA CYS A 147 10.01 12.11 -0.35
C CYS A 147 8.85 13.11 -0.26
N VAL A 148 7.94 12.91 0.69
CA VAL A 148 6.76 13.76 0.87
C VAL A 148 7.11 15.00 1.70
N SER A 149 7.89 14.83 2.77
CA SER A 149 8.34 15.94 3.63
C SER A 149 9.14 17.01 2.86
N THR A 150 10.02 16.61 1.94
CA THR A 150 10.86 17.57 1.19
C THR A 150 10.06 18.48 0.24
N ARG A 151 8.82 18.12 -0.13
CA ARG A 151 7.96 18.96 -0.98
C ARG A 151 7.19 20.02 -0.20
N GLU A 152 6.91 19.76 1.07
CA GLU A 152 6.25 20.73 1.95
C GLU A 152 7.24 21.84 2.33
N GLU A 153 8.51 21.51 2.55
CA GLU A 153 9.57 22.48 2.83
C GLU A 153 9.90 23.37 1.62
N SER A 154 9.88 22.82 0.40
CA SER A 154 10.12 23.63 -0.81
C SER A 154 8.98 24.59 -1.13
N ASN A 155 7.73 24.23 -0.80
CA ASN A 155 6.56 25.08 -1.03
C ASN A 155 6.28 26.07 0.11
N ALA A 156 6.95 25.93 1.25
CA ALA A 156 6.89 26.89 2.37
C ALA A 156 7.96 27.99 2.25
N SER A 157 8.82 27.91 1.23
CA SER A 157 9.96 28.80 1.00
C SER A 157 9.74 29.77 -0.18
N GLU A 158 8.52 29.84 -0.74
CA GLU A 158 8.17 30.67 -1.90
C GLU A 158 7.10 31.72 -1.56
#